data_AF-A0A7S3DMQ8-F1
#
_entry.id   AF-A0A7S3DMQ8-F1
#
_cell.length_a   1.000
_cell.length_b   1.000
_cell.length_c   1.000
_cell.angle_alpha   90.00
_cell.angle_beta   90.00
_cell.angle_gamma   90.00
#
_symmetry.space_group_name_H-M   'P 1'
#
loop_
_entity.id
_entity.type
_entity.pdbx_description
1 polymer ?
#
loop_
_entity_poly.entity_id
_entity_poly.type
_entity_poly.pdbx_seq_one_letter_code
_entity_poly.pdbx_strand_id
1 'polypeptide(L)'
;LNEQQQRVSHPLSMRTAIECAGPPGTGKTKTITELVRSILCCTEYDVIVISERNGAIDAIAEKIVNDCLEQNVAKGGCTTIKDWSLWNNVLSFGSSSIGRSTLKFTLGEKLNIHPELEQYRDLIAEKEYIIRKLKKKMLKKLAIEVEGLGSYLPQGSDASKR
;
A
#
# COMPACT_ATOMS: atom_id res chain seq x y z
N LEU A 1 -9.23 -20.27 -7.88
CA LEU A 1 -8.45 -21.07 -6.91
C LEU A 1 -9.32 -22.25 -6.48
N ASN A 2 -8.74 -23.41 -6.14
CA ASN A 2 -9.51 -24.49 -5.50
C ASN A 2 -9.83 -24.15 -4.03
N GLU A 3 -10.69 -24.91 -3.36
CA GLU A 3 -11.14 -24.60 -1.99
C GLU A 3 -10.00 -24.45 -0.97
N GLN A 4 -8.98 -25.31 -1.05
CA GLN A 4 -7.81 -25.22 -0.16
C GLN A 4 -7.02 -23.93 -0.40
N GLN A 5 -6.77 -23.61 -1.68
CA GLN A 5 -6.08 -22.39 -2.06
C GLN A 5 -6.86 -21.13 -1.67
N GLN A 6 -8.20 -21.14 -1.81
CA GLN A 6 -9.07 -20.03 -1.38
C GLN A 6 -8.98 -19.81 0.13
N ARG A 7 -8.96 -20.90 0.91
CA ARG A 7 -8.84 -20.83 2.37
C ARG A 7 -7.52 -20.18 2.78
N VAL A 8 -6.42 -20.55 2.11
CA VAL A 8 -5.08 -20.03 2.40
C VAL A 8 -4.89 -18.58 1.94
N SER A 9 -5.56 -18.15 0.87
CA SER A 9 -5.44 -16.79 0.34
C SER A 9 -6.37 -15.77 1.00
N HIS A 10 -7.24 -16.17 1.92
CA HIS A 10 -8.21 -15.26 2.52
C HIS A 10 -7.52 -14.37 3.59
N PRO A 11 -7.56 -13.02 3.50
CA PRO A 11 -6.85 -12.12 4.41
C PRO A 11 -7.18 -12.31 5.88
N LEU A 12 -8.45 -12.58 6.20
CA LEU A 12 -8.94 -12.79 7.57
C LEU A 12 -8.53 -14.15 8.16
N SER A 13 -8.06 -15.07 7.32
CA SER A 13 -7.56 -16.38 7.78
C SER A 13 -6.09 -16.33 8.23
N MET A 14 -5.42 -15.18 8.06
CA MET A 14 -4.03 -15.00 8.44
C MET A 14 -3.83 -15.15 9.95
N ARG A 15 -3.16 -16.25 10.32
CA ARG A 15 -2.53 -16.42 11.64
C ARG A 15 -1.17 -15.70 11.65
N THR A 16 -0.48 -15.74 12.80
CA THR A 16 0.90 -15.23 12.93
C THR A 16 1.85 -15.75 11.86
N ALA A 17 1.65 -16.99 11.37
CA ALA A 17 2.37 -17.55 10.23
C ALA A 17 1.51 -18.58 9.49
N ILE A 18 1.69 -18.70 8.17
CA ILE A 18 1.03 -19.68 7.30
C ILE A 18 2.06 -20.34 6.39
N GLU A 19 2.05 -21.67 6.33
CA GLU A 19 2.83 -22.44 5.37
C GLU A 19 1.99 -22.76 4.12
N CYS A 20 2.53 -22.42 2.95
CA CYS A 20 1.93 -22.75 1.65
C CYS A 20 2.70 -23.92 0.99
N ALA A 21 2.44 -25.16 1.41
CA ALA A 21 3.10 -26.34 0.86
C ALA A 21 2.29 -27.00 -0.27
N GLY A 22 2.99 -27.63 -1.22
CA GLY A 22 2.37 -28.43 -2.27
C GLY A 22 3.38 -28.97 -3.29
N PRO A 23 3.08 -30.07 -3.99
CA PRO A 23 3.93 -30.61 -5.06
C PRO A 23 4.25 -29.59 -6.18
N PRO A 24 5.28 -29.82 -7.01
CA PRO A 24 5.50 -29.03 -8.23
C PRO A 24 4.22 -28.99 -9.10
N GLY A 25 3.91 -27.84 -9.69
CA GLY A 25 2.75 -27.67 -10.57
C GLY A 25 1.39 -27.43 -9.86
N THR A 26 1.28 -27.52 -8.53
CA THR A 26 -0.01 -27.34 -7.82
C THR A 26 -0.46 -25.89 -7.63
N GLY A 27 0.22 -24.94 -8.27
CA GLY A 27 -0.19 -23.53 -8.26
C GLY A 27 0.23 -22.72 -7.04
N LYS A 28 1.27 -23.14 -6.30
CA LYS A 28 1.83 -22.38 -5.14
C LYS A 28 2.01 -20.89 -5.43
N THR A 29 2.68 -20.55 -6.53
CA THR A 29 2.86 -19.15 -6.96
C THR A 29 1.52 -18.44 -7.16
N LYS A 30 0.51 -19.12 -7.71
CA LYS A 30 -0.83 -18.54 -7.89
C LYS A 30 -1.50 -18.26 -6.54
N THR A 31 -1.37 -19.16 -5.57
CA THR A 31 -1.90 -18.96 -4.22
C THR A 31 -1.22 -17.81 -3.50
N ILE A 32 0.11 -17.72 -3.57
CA ILE A 32 0.87 -16.61 -2.97
C ILE A 32 0.49 -15.27 -3.62
N THR A 33 0.41 -15.21 -4.95
CA THR A 33 -0.02 -13.98 -5.64
C THR A 33 -1.43 -13.54 -5.21
N GLU A 34 -2.38 -14.48 -5.08
CA GLU A 34 -3.73 -14.12 -4.62
C GLU A 34 -3.75 -13.66 -3.17
N LEU A 35 -2.92 -14.26 -2.30
CA LEU A 35 -2.80 -13.83 -0.92
C LEU A 35 -2.29 -12.37 -0.87
N VAL A 36 -1.20 -12.06 -1.60
CA VAL A 36 -0.66 -10.69 -1.69
C VAL A 36 -1.74 -9.72 -2.19
N ARG A 37 -2.43 -10.07 -3.28
CA ARG A 37 -3.52 -9.29 -3.85
C ARG A 37 -4.63 -9.03 -2.83
N SER A 38 -5.05 -10.07 -2.12
CA SER A 38 -6.13 -9.96 -1.14
C SER A 38 -5.74 -9.09 0.05
N ILE A 39 -4.48 -9.14 0.50
CA ILE A 39 -3.98 -8.24 1.56
C ILE A 39 -4.00 -6.78 1.05
N LEU A 40 -3.45 -6.53 -0.14
CA LEU A 40 -3.41 -5.19 -0.73
C LEU A 40 -4.80 -4.60 -1.01
N CYS A 41 -5.78 -5.42 -1.38
CA CYS A 41 -7.13 -4.97 -1.70
C CYS A 41 -8.04 -4.83 -0.47
N CYS A 42 -7.82 -5.62 0.59
CA CYS A 42 -8.74 -5.71 1.72
C CYS A 42 -8.19 -5.07 3.02
N THR A 43 -6.94 -4.61 3.03
CA THR A 43 -6.29 -4.06 4.22
C THR A 43 -5.42 -2.86 3.85
N GLU A 44 -5.02 -2.08 4.86
CA GLU A 44 -4.05 -0.98 4.70
C GLU A 44 -2.59 -1.45 4.94
N TYR A 45 -2.35 -2.77 4.98
CA TYR A 45 -1.03 -3.30 5.28
C TYR A 45 -0.10 -3.29 4.07
N ASP A 46 1.15 -2.91 4.33
CA ASP A 46 2.25 -3.08 3.38
C ASP A 46 2.72 -4.53 3.36
N VAL A 47 2.90 -5.08 2.16
CA VAL A 47 3.36 -6.46 1.94
C VAL A 47 4.78 -6.44 1.40
N ILE A 48 5.71 -7.05 2.13
CA ILE A 48 7.08 -7.27 1.66
C ILE A 48 7.19 -8.70 1.14
N VAL A 49 7.45 -8.85 -0.17
CA VAL A 49 7.68 -10.15 -0.80
C VAL A 49 9.17 -10.36 -1.02
N ILE A 50 9.71 -11.44 -0.45
CA ILE A 50 11.12 -11.84 -0.56
C ILE A 50 11.25 -13.25 -1.11
N SER A 51 12.36 -13.53 -1.78
CA SER A 51 12.70 -14.84 -2.31
C SER A 51 14.22 -14.97 -2.42
N GLU A 52 14.72 -16.20 -2.26
CA GLU A 52 16.11 -16.54 -2.54
C GLU A 52 16.45 -16.38 -4.04
N ARG A 53 15.47 -16.63 -4.93
CA ARG A 53 15.66 -16.59 -6.38
C ARG A 53 14.86 -15.47 -7.00
N ASN A 54 15.54 -14.62 -7.79
CA ASN A 54 14.92 -13.54 -8.56
C ASN A 54 13.78 -14.05 -9.46
N GLY A 55 13.94 -15.23 -10.07
CA GLY A 55 12.90 -15.81 -10.94
C GLY A 55 11.57 -16.10 -10.25
N ALA A 56 11.57 -16.37 -8.94
CA ALA A 56 10.31 -16.58 -8.21
C ALA A 56 9.60 -15.26 -7.92
N ILE A 57 10.33 -14.17 -7.66
CA ILE A 57 9.75 -12.81 -7.58
C ILE A 57 9.21 -12.40 -8.94
N ASP A 58 9.96 -12.65 -10.01
CA ASP A 58 9.54 -12.26 -11.36
C ASP A 58 8.26 -12.97 -11.80
N ALA A 59 8.09 -14.23 -11.42
CA ALA A 59 6.86 -14.99 -11.68
C ALA A 59 5.65 -14.46 -10.89
N ILE A 60 5.85 -13.86 -9.71
CA ILE A 60 4.78 -13.18 -8.96
C ILE A 60 4.49 -11.84 -9.63
N ALA A 61 5.52 -11.06 -9.94
CA ALA A 61 5.41 -9.76 -10.59
C ALA A 61 4.71 -9.87 -11.96
N GLU A 62 5.02 -10.91 -12.75
CA GLU A 62 4.39 -11.17 -14.04
C GLU A 62 2.87 -11.29 -13.93
N LYS A 63 2.39 -11.99 -12.90
CA LYS A 63 0.95 -12.13 -12.66
C LYS A 63 0.31 -10.80 -12.28
N ILE A 64 0.94 -10.04 -11.40
CA ILE A 64 0.45 -8.71 -11.01
C ILE A 64 0.43 -7.78 -12.24
N VAL A 65 1.47 -7.81 -13.08
CA VAL A 65 1.54 -7.05 -14.34
C VAL A 65 0.36 -7.37 -15.25
N ASN A 66 0.02 -8.65 -15.42
CA ASN A 66 -1.11 -9.04 -16.27
C ASN A 66 -2.46 -8.55 -15.74
N ASP A 67 -2.58 -8.39 -14.42
CA ASP A 67 -3.79 -7.88 -13.78
C ASP A 67 -3.87 -6.35 -13.83
N CYS A 68 -2.73 -5.64 -13.72
CA CYS A 68 -2.73 -4.18 -13.57
C CYS A 68 -2.26 -3.38 -14.80
N LEU A 69 -1.62 -4.02 -15.79
CA LEU A 69 -1.12 -3.38 -17.00
C LEU A 69 -1.67 -4.06 -18.27
N GLU A 70 -1.87 -3.27 -19.33
CA GLU A 70 -2.15 -3.74 -20.68
C GLU A 70 -1.03 -3.32 -21.62
N GLN A 71 -0.55 -4.23 -22.45
CA GLN A 71 0.37 -3.89 -23.52
C GLN A 71 -0.37 -3.84 -24.85
N ASN A 72 -0.48 -2.65 -25.42
CA ASN A 72 -1.06 -2.47 -26.75
C ASN A 72 0.01 -2.73 -27.82
N VAL A 73 0.09 -3.98 -28.26
CA VAL A 73 1.04 -4.42 -29.32
C VAL A 73 0.82 -3.66 -30.62
N ALA A 74 -0.42 -3.28 -30.93
CA ALA A 74 -0.78 -2.50 -32.13
C ALA A 74 -0.29 -1.03 -32.10
N LYS A 75 0.02 -0.47 -30.92
CA LYS A 75 0.52 0.91 -30.75
C LYS A 75 1.98 0.93 -30.31
N GLY A 76 2.82 0.09 -30.91
CA GLY A 76 4.27 0.10 -30.65
C GLY A 76 4.67 -0.25 -29.22
N GLY A 77 3.86 -1.01 -28.49
CA GLY A 77 4.17 -1.43 -27.12
C GLY A 77 3.79 -0.42 -26.03
N CYS A 78 2.93 0.56 -26.34
CA CYS A 78 2.39 1.47 -25.33
C CYS A 78 1.72 0.68 -24.19
N THR A 79 2.18 0.93 -22.97
CA THR A 79 1.67 0.28 -21.76
C THR A 79 0.62 1.19 -21.12
N THR A 80 -0.59 0.67 -20.94
CA THR A 80 -1.70 1.38 -20.27
C THR A 80 -2.00 0.71 -18.93
N ILE A 81 -2.38 1.49 -17.94
CA ILE A 81 -2.68 0.98 -16.59
C ILE A 81 -4.15 0.58 -16.54
N LYS A 82 -4.42 -0.70 -16.23
CA LYS A 82 -5.76 -1.27 -16.03
C LYS A 82 -6.27 -1.02 -14.61
N ASP A 83 -5.41 -1.30 -13.63
CA ASP A 83 -5.70 -1.15 -12.21
C ASP A 83 -4.66 -0.24 -11.58
N TRP A 84 -5.04 1.02 -11.36
CA TRP A 84 -4.17 2.03 -10.77
C TRP A 84 -3.80 1.68 -9.34
N SER A 85 -4.75 1.20 -8.53
CA SER A 85 -4.52 0.95 -7.11
C SER A 85 -3.49 -0.16 -6.93
N LEU A 86 -3.70 -1.28 -7.63
CA LEU A 86 -2.78 -2.41 -7.57
C LEU A 86 -1.41 -2.06 -8.14
N TRP A 87 -1.35 -1.37 -9.29
CA TRP A 87 -0.06 -0.97 -9.88
C TRP A 87 0.70 0.01 -9.00
N ASN A 88 0.04 1.03 -8.47
CA ASN A 88 0.66 2.08 -7.67
C ASN A 88 1.21 1.55 -6.34
N ASN A 89 0.46 0.66 -5.67
CA ASN A 89 0.81 0.16 -4.35
C ASN A 89 1.88 -0.94 -4.36
N VAL A 90 2.30 -1.44 -5.52
CA VAL A 90 3.38 -2.43 -5.63
C VAL A 90 4.69 -1.75 -6.00
N LEU A 91 5.71 -1.87 -5.14
CA LEU A 91 7.06 -1.38 -5.41
C LEU A 91 8.06 -2.52 -5.37
N SER A 92 9.02 -2.49 -6.27
CA SER A 92 10.13 -3.45 -6.29
C SER A 92 11.48 -2.76 -6.21
N PHE A 93 12.38 -3.37 -5.46
CA PHE A 93 13.79 -3.04 -5.40
C PHE A 93 14.57 -4.26 -5.88
N GLY A 94 15.46 -4.09 -6.85
CA GLY A 94 16.24 -5.21 -7.39
C GLY A 94 17.69 -4.84 -7.66
N SER A 95 18.51 -5.87 -7.81
CA SER A 95 19.91 -5.78 -8.21
C SER A 95 20.05 -5.72 -9.73
N SER A 96 21.29 -5.72 -10.22
CA SER A 96 21.62 -5.72 -11.65
C SER A 96 21.04 -6.90 -12.45
N SER A 97 20.54 -7.96 -11.80
CA SER A 97 19.88 -9.12 -12.42
C SER A 97 18.38 -9.21 -12.11
N ILE A 98 17.71 -8.05 -12.00
CA ILE A 98 16.25 -7.96 -11.82
C ILE A 98 15.49 -8.56 -13.02
N GLY A 99 14.39 -9.25 -12.73
CA GLY A 99 13.52 -9.81 -13.77
C GLY A 99 12.72 -8.74 -14.51
N ARG A 100 12.26 -9.05 -15.73
CA ARG A 100 11.62 -8.08 -16.63
C ARG A 100 10.27 -7.60 -16.10
N SER A 101 9.51 -8.48 -15.47
CA SER A 101 8.20 -8.14 -14.90
C SER A 101 8.37 -7.36 -13.60
N THR A 102 9.36 -7.75 -12.80
CA THR A 102 9.74 -7.06 -11.56
C THR A 102 10.17 -5.62 -11.86
N LEU A 103 10.97 -5.41 -12.91
CA LEU A 103 11.46 -4.08 -13.32
C LEU A 103 10.33 -3.05 -13.48
N LYS A 104 9.15 -3.47 -13.96
CA LYS A 104 7.97 -2.61 -14.18
C LYS A 104 7.41 -1.98 -12.89
N PHE A 105 7.79 -2.49 -11.73
CA PHE A 105 7.41 -1.96 -10.42
C PHE A 105 8.52 -1.16 -9.74
N THR A 106 9.64 -0.91 -10.41
CA THR A 106 10.64 0.04 -9.94
C THR A 106 10.14 1.46 -10.10
N LEU A 107 10.59 2.37 -9.24
CA LEU A 107 10.21 3.78 -9.32
C LEU A 107 10.54 4.40 -10.68
N GLY A 108 11.70 4.04 -11.27
CA GLY A 108 12.12 4.54 -12.57
C GLY A 108 11.16 4.15 -13.69
N GLU A 109 10.78 2.87 -13.79
CA GLU A 109 9.80 2.43 -14.80
C GLU A 109 8.43 3.05 -14.58
N LYS A 110 8.01 3.23 -13.32
CA LYS A 110 6.74 3.90 -13.03
C LYS A 110 6.71 5.34 -13.52
N LEU A 111 7.81 6.08 -13.31
CA LEU A 111 7.97 7.43 -13.83
C LEU A 111 8.02 7.47 -15.36
N ASN A 112 8.62 6.47 -16.00
CA ASN A 112 8.61 6.37 -17.46
C ASN A 112 7.19 6.18 -18.02
N ILE A 113 6.37 5.35 -17.37
CA ILE A 113 4.98 5.11 -17.77
C ILE A 113 4.10 6.33 -17.48
N HIS A 114 4.33 7.02 -16.36
CA HIS A 114 3.50 8.14 -15.93
C HIS A 114 4.34 9.30 -15.35
N PRO A 115 4.96 10.13 -16.20
CA PRO A 115 5.87 11.21 -15.76
C PRO A 115 5.23 12.22 -14.81
N GLU A 116 3.92 12.43 -14.93
CA GLU A 116 3.16 13.34 -14.06
C GLU A 116 3.16 12.91 -12.58
N LEU A 117 3.54 11.66 -12.27
CA LEU A 117 3.74 11.20 -10.89
C LEU A 117 4.75 12.06 -10.11
N GLU A 118 5.74 12.63 -10.80
CA GLU A 118 6.69 13.56 -10.18
C GLU A 118 6.01 14.87 -9.76
N GLN A 119 5.10 15.38 -10.60
CA GLN A 119 4.34 16.60 -10.31
C GLN A 119 3.34 16.38 -9.16
N TYR A 120 2.71 15.20 -9.11
CA TYR A 120 1.80 14.85 -8.00
C TYR A 120 2.54 14.76 -6.67
N ARG A 121 3.80 14.34 -6.64
CA ARG A 121 4.61 14.29 -5.41
C ARG A 121 4.75 15.69 -4.79
N ASP A 122 5.09 16.68 -5.60
CA ASP A 122 5.27 18.06 -5.13
C ASP A 122 3.93 18.64 -4.64
N LEU A 123 2.85 18.39 -5.38
CA LEU A 123 1.51 18.81 -4.99
C LEU A 123 1.07 18.17 -3.66
N ILE A 124 1.31 16.87 -3.47
CA ILE A 124 1.00 16.17 -2.21
C ILE A 124 1.78 16.79 -1.06
N ALA A 125 3.09 17.02 -1.22
CA ALA A 125 3.92 17.64 -0.19
C ALA A 125 3.40 19.03 0.21
N GLU A 126 2.98 19.84 -0.77
CA GLU A 126 2.35 21.14 -0.53
C GLU A 126 1.04 21.01 0.27
N LYS A 127 0.15 20.09 -0.15
CA LYS A 127 -1.12 19.86 0.55
C LYS A 127 -0.90 19.37 1.97
N GLU A 128 0.03 18.44 2.19
CA GLU A 128 0.37 17.97 3.54
C GLU A 128 0.92 19.09 4.42
N TYR A 129 1.74 19.99 3.87
CA TYR A 129 2.22 21.16 4.60
C TYR A 129 1.06 22.05 5.06
N ILE A 130 0.12 22.35 4.16
CA ILE A 130 -1.07 23.15 4.47
C ILE A 130 -1.91 22.46 5.56
N ILE A 131 -2.14 21.15 5.44
CA ILE A 131 -2.88 20.36 6.43
C ILE A 131 -2.20 20.43 7.81
N ARG A 132 -0.88 20.23 7.89
CA ARG A 132 -0.13 20.36 9.16
C ARG A 132 -0.27 21.75 9.76
N LYS A 133 -0.20 22.81 8.94
CA LYS A 133 -0.34 24.20 9.39
C LYS A 133 -1.73 24.50 9.93
N LEU A 134 -2.78 24.02 9.25
CA LEU A 134 -4.17 24.14 9.70
C LEU A 134 -4.41 23.37 11.00
N LYS A 135 -3.94 22.12 11.09
CA LYS A 135 -4.03 21.29 12.30
C LYS A 135 -3.42 21.99 13.52
N LYS A 136 -2.23 22.59 13.36
CA LYS A 136 -1.59 23.39 14.44
C LYS A 136 -2.42 24.62 14.84
N LYS A 137 -3.01 25.33 13.88
CA LYS A 137 -3.89 26.50 14.17
C LYS A 137 -5.15 26.09 14.92
N MET A 138 -5.79 24.98 14.51
CA MET A 138 -7.00 24.48 15.18
C MET A 138 -6.69 24.01 16.60
N LEU A 139 -5.61 23.25 16.80
CA LEU A 139 -5.17 22.83 18.14
C LEU A 139 -4.90 24.03 19.08
N LYS A 140 -4.25 25.08 18.58
CA LYS A 140 -4.03 26.30 19.37
C LYS A 140 -5.34 27.01 19.76
N LYS A 141 -6.29 27.12 18.82
CA LYS A 141 -7.60 27.71 19.12
C LYS A 141 -8.38 26.88 20.15
N LEU A 142 -8.38 25.56 20.00
CA LEU A 142 -9.02 24.64 20.95
C LEU A 142 -8.41 24.76 22.35
N ALA A 143 -7.07 24.84 22.44
CA ALA A 143 -6.40 25.01 23.73
C ALA A 143 -6.84 26.29 24.45
N ILE A 144 -6.93 27.41 23.72
CA ILE A 144 -7.41 28.69 24.26
C ILE A 144 -8.88 28.59 24.71
N GLU A 145 -9.75 27.96 23.93
CA GLU A 145 -11.15 27.77 24.32
C GLU A 145 -11.30 26.87 25.56
N VAL A 146 -10.50 25.81 25.66
CA VAL A 146 -10.50 24.90 26.82
C VAL A 146 -9.98 25.61 28.07
N GLU A 147 -8.89 26.38 27.97
CA GLU A 147 -8.40 27.22 29.06
C GLU A 147 -9.43 28.29 29.47
N GLY A 148 -10.12 28.87 28.48
CA GLY A 148 -11.20 29.82 28.69
C GLY A 148 -12.44 29.22 29.34
N LEU A 149 -12.70 27.92 29.21
CA LEU A 149 -13.77 27.20 29.92
C LEU A 149 -13.35 26.81 31.34
N GLY A 150 -12.07 26.51 31.57
CA GLY A 150 -11.52 26.20 32.90
C GLY A 150 -11.61 27.37 33.88
N SER A 151 -11.59 28.62 33.40
CA SER A 151 -11.77 29.81 34.23
C SER A 151 -13.22 30.09 34.65
N TYR A 152 -14.21 29.40 34.06
CA TYR A 152 -15.61 29.44 34.48
C TYR A 152 -15.99 28.32 35.45
N LEU A 153 -15.08 27.39 35.77
CA LEU A 153 -15.32 26.45 36.86
C LEU A 153 -15.26 27.23 38.18
N PRO A 154 -16.33 27.23 38.99
CA PRO A 154 -16.34 27.95 40.25
C PRO A 154 -15.19 27.42 41.11
N GLN A 155 -14.28 28.32 41.53
CA GLN A 155 -13.36 28.02 42.61
C GLN A 155 -14.22 27.59 43.78
N GLY A 156 -14.11 26.31 44.16
CA GLY A 156 -14.90 25.71 45.23
C GLY A 156 -14.85 26.62 46.43
N SER A 157 -15.98 27.27 46.71
CA SER A 157 -16.19 28.02 47.93
C SER A 157 -15.99 27.07 49.09
N ASP A 158 -15.09 27.45 50.00
CA ASP A 158 -14.94 26.91 51.35
C ASP A 158 -16.29 26.46 51.94
N ALA A 159 -16.48 25.15 52.01
CA ALA A 159 -17.55 24.52 52.77
C ALA A 159 -16.92 23.57 53.79
N SER A 160 -16.14 24.14 54.71
CA SER A 160 -15.72 23.43 55.94
C SER A 160 -15.77 24.38 57.14
N LYS A 161 -16.97 24.89 57.43
CA LYS A 161 -17.36 25.34 58.78
C LYS A 161 -18.82 24.99 59.00
N ARG A 162 -19.07 23.83 59.61
CA ARG A 162 -20.02 23.57 60.69
C ARG A 162 -20.05 22.09 61.04
#